data_AF-A0A3D5CYN5-F1
#
_entry.id   AF-A0A3D5CYN5-F1
#
_cell.length_a   1.000
_cell.length_b   1.000
_cell.length_c   1.000
_cell.angle_alpha   90.00
_cell.angle_beta   90.00
_cell.angle_gamma   90.00
#
_symmetry.space_group_name_H-M   'P 1'
#
loop_
_entity.id
_entity.type
_entity.pdbx_description
1 polymer ?
#
loop_
_entity_poly.entity_id
_entity_poly.type
_entity_poly.pdbx_seq_one_letter_code
_entity_poly.pdbx_strand_id
1 'polypeptide(L)' 'KLTVADLLELKEGDVIPINISDSIEGQIDNIPVMECRYGVFNGQYALKVEKLIRADGSQEQLQGES' A
#
# COMPACT_ATOMS: atom_id res chain seq x y z
N LYS A 1 -11.03 -11.24 11.07
CA LYS A 1 -9.76 -11.64 11.71
C LYS A 1 -9.50 -13.08 11.27
N LEU A 2 -8.47 -13.33 10.46
CA LEU A 2 -8.13 -14.65 9.96
C LEU A 2 -7.31 -15.40 11.03
N THR A 3 -7.68 -16.63 11.38
CA THR A 3 -6.93 -17.45 12.34
C THR A 3 -5.97 -18.40 11.63
N VAL A 4 -5.02 -18.96 12.38
CA VAL A 4 -4.09 -19.95 11.83
C VAL A 4 -4.83 -21.23 11.42
N ALA A 5 -5.89 -21.60 12.14
CA ALA A 5 -6.73 -22.75 11.79
C ALA A 5 -7.40 -22.54 10.41
N ASP A 6 -7.98 -21.35 10.19
CA ASP A 6 -8.59 -21.00 8.89
C ASP A 6 -7.56 -21.07 7.74
N LEU A 7 -6.31 -20.70 8.00
CA LEU A 7 -5.23 -20.73 6.99
C LEU A 7 -4.85 -22.17 6.58
N LEU A 8 -4.89 -23.10 7.52
CA LEU A 8 -4.58 -24.52 7.30
C LEU A 8 -5.70 -25.25 6.53
N GLU A 9 -6.91 -24.71 6.56
CA GLU A 9 -8.09 -25.27 5.90
C GLU A 9 -8.37 -24.69 4.51
N LEU A 10 -7.56 -23.72 4.05
CA LEU A 10 -7.69 -23.08 2.74
C LEU A 10 -7.59 -24.11 1.62
N LYS A 11 -8.52 -24.03 0.68
CA LYS A 11 -8.58 -24.86 -0.53
C LYS A 11 -8.59 -24.00 -1.78
N GLU A 12 -8.32 -24.64 -2.91
CA GLU A 12 -8.46 -23.99 -4.22
C GLU A 12 -9.89 -23.45 -4.39
N GLY A 13 -10.01 -22.15 -4.65
CA GLY A 13 -11.29 -21.47 -4.80
C GLY A 13 -11.76 -20.68 -3.57
N ASP A 14 -11.10 -20.80 -2.42
CA ASP A 14 -11.45 -20.00 -1.25
C ASP A 14 -11.03 -18.53 -1.43
N VAL A 15 -11.91 -17.61 -1.03
CA VAL A 15 -11.70 -16.16 -1.08
C VAL A 15 -11.32 -15.66 0.30
N ILE A 16 -10.12 -15.07 0.41
CA ILE A 16 -9.66 -14.45 1.65
C ILE A 16 -10.11 -12.99 1.67
N PRO A 17 -10.96 -12.57 2.63
CA PRO A 17 -11.32 -11.17 2.78
C PRO A 17 -10.12 -10.37 3.28
N ILE A 18 -9.46 -9.67 2.38
CA ILE A 18 -8.40 -8.71 2.69
C ILE A 18 -8.96 -7.29 2.67
N ASN A 19 -8.73 -6.55 3.74
CA ASN A 19 -9.03 -5.12 3.77
C ASN A 19 -7.78 -4.38 3.29
N ILE A 20 -7.77 -4.00 2.02
CA ILE A 20 -6.67 -3.23 1.44
C ILE A 20 -6.85 -1.78 1.87
N SER A 21 -5.85 -1.22 2.55
CA SER A 21 -5.83 0.20 2.87
C SER A 21 -5.68 1.04 1.60
N ASP A 22 -6.36 2.19 1.52
CA ASP A 22 -6.23 3.12 0.40
C ASP A 22 -4.79 3.65 0.22
N SER A 23 -4.02 3.64 1.31
CA SER A 23 -2.63 4.07 1.36
C SER A 23 -1.67 2.87 1.40
N ILE A 24 -0.60 2.96 0.63
CA ILE A 24 0.48 1.99 0.47
C ILE A 24 1.80 2.66 0.85
N GLU A 25 2.61 1.98 1.65
CA GLU A 25 3.96 2.42 1.96
C GLU A 25 4.94 2.00 0.86
N GLY A 26 5.62 2.98 0.26
CA GLY A 26 6.72 2.77 -0.67
C GLY A 26 8.03 2.59 0.09
N GLN A 27 8.70 1.46 -0.14
CA GLN A 27 9.96 1.13 0.51
C GLN A 27 11.09 0.92 -0.52
N ILE A 28 12.32 1.32 -0.14
CA ILE A 28 13.55 0.99 -0.86
C ILE A 28 14.47 0.28 0.13
N ASP A 29 14.94 -0.93 -0.20
CA ASP A 29 15.74 -1.77 0.71
C ASP A 29 15.10 -1.97 2.10
N ASN A 30 13.77 -2.11 2.15
CA ASN A 30 12.95 -2.20 3.37
C ASN A 30 12.91 -0.91 4.22
N ILE A 31 13.40 0.21 3.69
CA ILE A 31 13.30 1.53 4.33
C ILE A 31 12.11 2.29 3.74
N PRO A 32 11.14 2.73 4.56
CA PRO A 32 10.00 3.50 4.10
C PRO A 32 10.43 4.90 3.66
N VAL A 33 10.14 5.25 2.41
CA VAL A 33 10.54 6.52 1.79
C VAL A 33 9.35 7.35 1.33
N MET A 34 8.17 6.77 1.20
CA MET A 34 6.99 7.49 0.73
C MET A 34 5.68 6.79 1.10
N GLU A 35 4.61 7.59 1.15
CA GLU A 35 3.23 7.13 1.24
C GLU A 35 2.53 7.38 -0.11
N CYS A 36 1.93 6.33 -0.67
CA CYS A 36 1.36 6.32 -2.01
C CYS A 36 -0.08 5.81 -2.01
N ARG A 37 -0.89 6.28 -2.96
CA ARG A 37 -2.21 5.71 -3.25
C ARG A 37 -2.16 4.90 -4.54
N TYR A 38 -2.76 3.71 -4.54
CA TYR A 38 -2.91 2.93 -5.76
C TYR A 38 -4.03 3.49 -6.63
N GLY A 39 -3.84 3.42 -7.94
CA GLY A 39 -4.83 3.86 -8.91
C GLY A 39 -4.51 3.38 -10.31
N VAL A 40 -5.21 3.95 -11.28
CA VAL A 40 -5.00 3.69 -12.70
C VAL A 40 -4.76 5.03 -13.39
N PHE A 41 -3.67 5.12 -14.14
CA PHE A 41 -3.34 6.27 -14.99
C PHE A 41 -3.10 5.78 -16.41
N ASN A 42 -3.84 6.30 -17.39
CA ASN A 42 -3.80 5.86 -18.79
C ASN A 42 -3.98 4.33 -18.97
N GLY A 43 -4.90 3.73 -18.23
CA GLY A 43 -5.18 2.28 -18.31
C GLY A 43 -4.09 1.39 -17.69
N GLN A 44 -3.08 1.96 -17.05
CA GLN A 44 -2.00 1.24 -16.38
C GLN A 44 -2.08 1.45 -14.87
N TYR A 45 -1.76 0.43 -14.09
CA TYR A 45 -1.65 0.57 -12.64
C TYR A 45 -0.58 1.61 -12.30
N ALA A 46 -0.93 2.57 -11.45
CA ALA A 46 -0.09 3.69 -11.07
C ALA A 46 -0.15 3.92 -9.56
N LEU A 47 0.95 4.45 -9.01
CA LEU A 47 1.05 4.88 -7.62
C LEU A 47 1.17 6.40 -7.59
N LYS A 48 0.24 7.07 -6.91
CA LYS A 48 0.31 8.52 -6.67
C LYS A 48 0.97 8.77 -5.33
N VAL A 49 2.07 9.54 -5.32
CA VAL A 49 2.76 9.89 -4.07
C VAL A 49 1.97 10.98 -3.33
N GLU A 50 1.62 10.73 -2.07
CA GLU A 50 0.90 11.66 -1.21
C GLU A 50 1.85 12.31 -0.19
N LYS A 51 2.83 11.54 0.33
CA LYS A 51 3.86 12.04 1.25
C LYS A 51 5.22 11.44 0.96
N LEU A 52 6.28 12.22 1.16
CA LEU A 52 7.65 11.72 1.21
C LEU A 52 8.09 11.58 2.66
N ILE A 53 8.76 10.48 2.97
CA ILE A 53 9.37 10.19 4.26
C ILE A 53 10.87 10.42 4.10
N ARG A 54 11.40 11.39 4.83
CA ARG A 54 12.84 11.70 4.81
C ARG A 54 13.60 10.75 5.72
N ALA A 55 14.91 10.64 5.49
CA ALA A 55 15.79 9.78 6.30
C ALA A 55 15.83 10.18 7.79
N ASP A 56 15.52 11.43 8.12
CA ASP A 56 15.37 11.93 9.49
C ASP A 56 13.99 11.64 10.12
N GLY A 57 13.10 10.95 9.40
CA GLY A 57 11.76 10.58 9.85
C GLY A 57 10.71 11.68 9.69
N SER A 58 11.08 12.86 9.18
CA SER A 58 10.11 13.90 8.84
C SER A 58 9.29 13.52 7.59
N GLN A 59 8.02 13.92 7.59
CA GLN A 59 7.12 13.68 6.46
C GLN A 59 6.78 14.99 5.75
N GLU A 60 6.94 15.01 4.43
CA GLU A 60 6.57 16.13 3.58
C GLU A 60 5.35 15.76 2.77
N GLN A 61 4.24 16.47 2.99
CA GLN A 61 3.01 16.26 2.24
C GLN A 61 3.11 16.97 0.89
N LEU A 62 2.97 16.21 -0.19
CA LEU A 62 2.96 16.77 -1.53
C LEU A 62 1.55 17.30 -1.81
N GLN A 63 1.40 18.62 -1.86
CA GLN A 63 0.17 19.24 -2.35
C GLN A 63 0.09 19.01 -3.86
N GLY A 64 -0.77 18.08 -4.28
CA GLY A 64 -1.12 17.94 -5.68
C GLY A 64 -1.79 19.22 -6.14
N GLU A 65 -1.15 19.93 -7.06
CA GLU A 65 -1.76 21.07 -7.75
C GLU A 65 -3.03 20.57 -8.46
N SER A 66 -4.15 21.28 -8.21
CA SER A 66 -5.45 21.00 -8.81
C SER A 66 -5.51 21.42 -10.26
#